data_AF-A0A1J5I4U2-F1
#
_entry.id   AF-A0A1J5I4U2-F1
#
_cell.length_a   1.000
_cell.length_b   1.000
_cell.length_c   1.000
_cell.angle_alpha   90.00
_cell.angle_beta   90.00
_cell.angle_gamma   90.00
#
_symmetry.space_group_name_H-M   'P 1'
#
loop_
_entity.id
_entity.type
_entity.pdbx_description
1 polymer ?
#
loop_
_entity_poly.entity_id
_entity_poly.type
_entity_poly.pdbx_seq_one_letter_code
_entity_poly.pdbx_strand_id
1 'polypeptide(L)' 'MTSAGGLTLPKEVSGSLDLRSLTSADGLILPKEIGGSLYLSGLSSRDRAMLMAHRAESE' A
#
# COMPACT_ATOMS: atom_id res chain seq x y z
N MET A 1 8.53 -9.48 12.43
CA MET A 1 7.35 -8.91 11.76
C MET A 1 7.85 -7.89 10.77
N THR A 2 7.55 -8.06 9.48
CA THR A 2 7.97 -7.09 8.46
C THR A 2 6.91 -6.01 8.42
N SER A 3 7.25 -4.84 8.98
CA SER A 3 6.41 -3.64 8.95
C SER A 3 6.77 -2.80 7.72
N ALA A 4 5.78 -2.08 7.22
CA ALA A 4 5.93 -1.10 6.15
C ALA A 4 6.46 0.26 6.64
N GLY A 5 6.79 0.40 7.93
CA GLY A 5 7.16 1.67 8.54
C GLY A 5 8.26 2.40 7.75
N GLY A 6 7.92 3.55 7.19
CA GLY A 6 8.84 4.38 6.40
C GLY A 6 8.96 4.00 4.92
N LEU A 7 8.11 3.11 4.41
CA LEU A 7 8.06 2.77 2.99
C LEU A 7 7.39 3.91 2.21
N THR A 8 8.20 4.85 1.72
CA THR A 8 7.75 5.92 0.84
C THR A 8 7.74 5.44 -0.60
N LEU A 9 6.55 5.20 -1.14
CA LEU A 9 6.37 4.86 -2.55
C LEU A 9 6.27 6.15 -3.39
N PRO A 10 6.76 6.14 -4.65
CA PRO A 10 6.58 7.27 -5.54
C PRO A 10 5.09 7.53 -5.79
N LYS A 11 4.75 8.79 -6.09
CA LYS A 11 3.36 9.23 -6.31
C LYS A 11 2.69 8.47 -7.46
N GLU A 12 3.49 8.11 -8.46
CA GLU A 12 3.09 7.38 -9.65
C GLU A 12 4.02 6.17 -9.80
N VAL A 13 3.42 4.99 -9.97
CA VAL A 13 4.14 3.75 -10.28
C VAL A 13 3.66 3.28 -11.64
N SER A 14 4.49 3.40 -12.68
CA SER A 14 4.13 2.95 -14.03
C SER A 14 4.11 1.42 -14.19
N GLY A 15 4.52 0.67 -13.15
CA GLY A 15 4.61 -0.79 -13.14
C GLY A 15 3.71 -1.46 -12.09
N SER A 16 3.98 -2.74 -11.84
CA SER A 16 3.33 -3.48 -10.75
C SER A 16 4.11 -3.32 -9.45
N LEU A 17 3.40 -3.16 -8.34
CA LEU A 17 3.96 -3.05 -7.01
C LEU A 17 3.65 -4.29 -6.18
N ASP A 18 4.68 -4.96 -5.71
CA ASP A 18 4.58 -6.19 -4.92
C ASP A 18 4.95 -5.93 -3.45
N LEU A 19 3.96 -5.95 -2.57
CA LEU A 19 4.10 -5.79 -1.13
C LEU A 19 3.62 -7.04 -0.37
N ARG A 20 3.62 -8.21 -1.02
CA ARG A 20 3.13 -9.46 -0.40
C ARG A 20 3.96 -9.94 0.79
N SER A 21 5.15 -9.38 0.98
CA SER A 21 6.03 -9.67 2.14
C SER A 21 5.71 -8.84 3.39
N LEU A 22 4.86 -7.82 3.27
CA LEU A 22 4.47 -6.98 4.40
C LEU A 22 3.39 -7.67 5.24
N THR A 23 3.53 -7.61 6.55
CA THR A 23 2.54 -8.15 7.51
C THR A 23 1.69 -7.09 8.18
N SER A 24 2.06 -5.81 8.05
CA SER A 24 1.31 -4.66 8.55
C SER A 24 1.52 -3.45 7.63
N ALA A 25 0.49 -2.62 7.49
CA ALA A 25 0.51 -1.41 6.68
C ALA A 25 0.84 -0.15 7.50
N ASP A 26 1.29 -0.32 8.74
CA ASP A 26 1.64 0.81 9.60
C ASP A 26 2.70 1.70 8.94
N GLY A 27 2.36 2.96 8.69
CA GLY A 27 3.22 3.92 7.98
C GLY A 27 3.38 3.70 6.47
N LEU A 28 2.58 2.82 5.84
CA LEU A 28 2.59 2.61 4.40
C LEU A 28 1.78 3.70 3.68
N ILE A 29 2.41 4.38 2.72
CA ILE A 29 1.75 5.38 1.88
C ILE A 29 1.59 4.80 0.47
N LEU A 30 0.35 4.54 0.05
CA LEU A 30 0.09 4.05 -1.31
C LEU A 30 0.32 5.16 -2.36
N PRO A 31 0.81 4.80 -3.56
CA PRO A 31 0.84 5.70 -4.71
C PRO A 31 -0.57 6.19 -5.04
N LYS A 32 -0.68 7.42 -5.56
CA LYS A 32 -1.96 7.92 -6.10
C LYS A 32 -2.35 7.15 -7.35
N GLU A 33 -1.36 6.90 -8.20
CA GLU A 33 -1.53 6.20 -9.47
C GLU A 33 -0.59 4.98 -9.53
N ILE A 34 -1.17 3.85 -9.91
CA ILE A 34 -0.46 2.61 -10.18
C ILE A 34 -0.92 2.18 -11.57
N GLY A 35 -0.03 2.29 -12.56
CA GLY A 35 -0.29 1.88 -13.94
C GLY A 35 -0.34 0.36 -14.12
N GLY A 36 0.13 -0.40 -13.13
CA GLY A 36 0.07 -1.86 -13.09
C GLY A 36 -0.76 -2.43 -11.94
N SER A 37 -0.39 -3.63 -11.48
CA SER A 37 -1.08 -4.32 -10.40
C SER A 37 -0.45 -4.03 -9.03
N LEU A 38 -1.26 -3.88 -8.00
CA LEU A 38 -0.82 -3.76 -6.62
C LEU A 38 -1.12 -5.05 -5.84
N TYR A 39 -0.08 -5.72 -5.34
CA TYR A 39 -0.20 -6.96 -4.58
C TYR A 39 0.02 -6.72 -3.08
N LEU A 40 -1.06 -6.84 -2.30
CA LEU A 40 -1.06 -6.64 -0.85
C LEU A 40 -1.40 -7.93 -0.05
N SER A 41 -1.19 -9.11 -0.62
CA SER A 41 -1.71 -10.36 -0.04
C SER A 41 -1.10 -10.75 1.31
N GLY A 42 0.04 -10.16 1.70
CA GLY A 42 0.65 -10.36 3.02
C GLY A 42 0.01 -9.53 4.13
N LEU A 43 -0.67 -8.44 3.78
CA LEU A 43 -1.29 -7.54 4.73
C LEU A 43 -2.59 -8.13 5.27
N SER A 44 -2.87 -7.88 6.55
CA SER A 44 -4.17 -8.22 7.12
C SER A 44 -5.29 -7.49 6.37
N SER A 45 -6.50 -8.07 6.37
CA SER A 45 -7.68 -7.42 5.78
C SER A 45 -7.95 -6.04 6.40
N ARG A 46 -7.65 -5.87 7.69
CA ARG A 46 -7.74 -4.59 8.40
C ARG A 46 -6.74 -3.57 7.87
N ASP A 47 -5.47 -3.95 7.72
CA ASP A 47 -4.42 -3.10 7.17
C ASP A 47 -4.75 -2.65 5.74
N ARG A 48 -5.23 -3.58 4.91
CA ARG A 48 -5.67 -3.27 3.54
C ARG A 48 -6.84 -2.29 3.52
N ALA A 49 -7.82 -2.48 4.40
CA ALA A 49 -8.97 -1.59 4.52
C ALA A 49 -8.57 -0.18 4.97
N MET A 50 -7.63 -0.07 5.92
CA MET A 50 -7.11 1.23 6.38
C MET A 50 -6.42 2.01 5.25
N LEU A 51 -5.62 1.33 4.41
CA LEU A 51 -4.99 1.95 3.25
C LEU A 51 -6.01 2.45 2.21
N MET A 52 -7.06 1.65 1.96
CA MET A 52 -8.11 2.02 1.02
C MET A 52 -8.99 3.16 1.55
N ALA A 53 -9.27 3.17 2.86
CA ALA A 53 -10.03 4.23 3.52
C ALA A 53 -9.31 5.58 3.41
N HIS A 54 -7.99 5.62 3.65
CA HIS A 54 -7.20 6.85 3.49
C HIS A 54 -7.18 7.40 2.05
N ARG A 55 -7.30 6.54 1.03
CA ARG A 55 -7.36 6.98 -0.37
C ARG A 55 -8.71 7.62 -0.73
N ALA A 56 -9.79 7.22 -0.05
CA ALA A 56 -11.13 7.73 -0.31
C ALA A 56 -11.37 9.14 0.26
N GLU A 57 -10.58 9.59 1.23
CA GLU A 57 -10.75 10.90 1.89
C GLU A 57 -10.02 12.07 1.18
N SER A 58 -9.48 11.88 -0.03
CA SER A 58 -8.82 12.93 -0.81
C SER A 58 -9.68 13.60 -1.89
N GLU A 59 -11.02 13.47 -1.81
CA GLU A 59 -11.97 14.28 -2.59
C GLU A 59 -12.44 15.52 -1.81
#